data_AF-A0A2G4FPV4-F1
#
_entry.id   AF-A0A2G4FPV4-F1
#
_cell.length_a   1.000
_cell.length_b   1.000
_cell.length_c   1.000
_cell.angle_alpha   90.00
_cell.angle_beta   90.00
_cell.angle_gamma   90.00
#
_symmetry.space_group_name_H-M   'P 1'
#
loop_
_entity.id
_entity.type
_entity.pdbx_description
1 polymer ?
#
loop_
_entity_poly.entity_id
_entity_poly.type
_entity_poly.pdbx_seq_one_letter_code
_entity_poly.pdbx_strand_id
1 'polypeptide(L)'
;MTENKALQFGYEYKGIKVLNPLIPWFAETIFLEVAIRFPDKFICSSSDFSLHIGRTFSIPGTELHINDAEGHKVGKVTFQLNNLLKDSKAKIYFKKKLISEIEIPFLSKEAFIASVEVHSPALFCNFDGQVVSCQSFLMSNCKGASVSASLSSKYGLVFLANLDASISIDAGTEIPTTLVAKIPNFDIAQPCVPIVFPLGSLPKKTGNMKVSFMLEGIKIGSMICQGITSNSFSKMMLVSKQSFVVWKKNGDLEFVDELPQLEAEVRFGPCFWIGTKVDGLAGFADIKIQGYLHGSHQPLCFWEGKVLATSTPALIAPVNLGPESFKEISYFEILSGKNSIAMIKLGSKPTVQFTSEGTIASADVFASTANVSVQDVFKKLRQFSSSN
;
A
#
# COMPACT_ATOMS: atom_id res chain seq x y z
N MET A 1 -7.74 35.36 44.09
CA MET A 1 -7.80 34.42 42.96
C MET A 1 -6.51 33.63 43.00
N THR A 2 -6.59 32.37 43.41
CA THR A 2 -5.45 31.45 43.49
C THR A 2 -5.32 30.73 42.14
N GLU A 3 -4.10 30.70 41.63
CA GLU A 3 -3.73 30.37 40.25
C GLU A 3 -3.71 28.86 39.99
N ASN A 4 -4.87 28.25 39.82
CA ASN A 4 -4.99 27.01 39.05
C ASN A 4 -6.08 27.22 38.00
N LYS A 5 -5.66 27.25 36.73
CA LYS A 5 -6.52 27.53 35.58
C LYS A 5 -6.45 26.32 34.65
N ALA A 6 -7.60 25.74 34.35
CA ALA A 6 -7.73 24.85 33.21
C ALA A 6 -8.31 25.67 32.05
N LEU A 7 -7.62 25.63 30.91
CA LEU A 7 -8.06 26.24 29.66
C LEU A 7 -8.47 25.11 28.73
N GLN A 8 -9.65 25.24 28.15
CA GLN A 8 -10.15 24.28 27.18
C GLN A 8 -10.64 25.01 25.94
N PHE A 9 -10.12 24.60 24.80
CA PHE A 9 -10.52 25.12 23.51
C PHE A 9 -11.51 24.16 22.85
N GLY A 10 -12.38 24.72 22.02
CA GLY A 10 -13.17 23.97 21.08
C GLY A 10 -13.72 24.84 19.98
N TYR A 11 -14.37 24.20 19.02
CA TYR A 11 -14.94 24.86 17.86
C TYR A 11 -16.26 24.22 17.46
N GLU A 12 -17.07 24.97 16.74
CA GLU A 12 -18.26 24.49 16.07
C GLU A 12 -17.94 24.17 14.62
N TYR A 13 -18.45 23.03 14.15
CA TYR A 13 -18.38 22.63 12.76
C TYR A 13 -19.68 21.91 12.38
N LYS A 14 -20.39 22.41 11.37
CA LYS A 14 -21.69 21.88 10.94
C LYS A 14 -22.70 21.76 12.09
N GLY A 15 -22.72 22.74 12.99
CA GLY A 15 -23.64 22.75 14.14
C GLY A 15 -23.22 21.87 15.33
N ILE A 16 -22.07 21.20 15.26
CA ILE A 16 -21.58 20.31 16.33
C ILE A 16 -20.43 20.98 17.06
N LYS A 17 -20.53 21.06 18.41
CA LYS A 17 -19.43 21.50 19.28
C LYS A 17 -18.39 20.39 19.45
N VAL A 18 -17.15 20.67 19.07
CA VAL A 18 -16.00 19.77 19.18
C VAL A 18 -15.00 20.36 20.16
N LEU A 19 -14.71 19.63 21.23
CA LEU A 19 -13.64 19.98 22.17
C LEU A 19 -12.30 19.49 21.58
N ASN A 20 -11.40 20.42 21.28
CA ASN A 20 -10.11 20.11 20.68
C ASN A 20 -9.08 21.17 21.10
N PRO A 21 -7.88 20.77 21.55
CA PRO A 21 -6.80 21.72 21.87
C PRO A 21 -6.29 22.52 20.66
N LEU A 22 -6.66 22.16 19.42
CA LEU A 22 -6.30 22.88 18.20
C LEU A 22 -7.57 23.40 17.50
N ILE A 23 -7.50 24.63 17.02
CA ILE A 23 -8.58 25.27 16.28
C ILE A 23 -8.29 25.17 14.77
N PRO A 24 -9.04 24.37 14.00
CA PRO A 24 -8.79 24.20 12.57
C PRO A 24 -9.22 25.44 11.77
N TRP A 25 -8.63 25.59 10.57
CA TRP A 25 -8.93 26.68 9.63
C TRP A 25 -10.40 26.74 9.17
N PHE A 26 -11.17 25.66 9.32
CA PHE A 26 -12.57 25.57 8.92
C PHE A 26 -13.55 25.73 10.09
N ALA A 27 -13.07 26.04 11.30
CA ALA A 27 -13.93 26.32 12.45
C ALA A 27 -14.89 27.48 12.14
N GLU A 28 -16.19 27.26 12.36
CA GLU A 28 -17.24 28.29 12.13
C GLU A 28 -17.30 29.26 13.32
N THR A 29 -17.33 28.70 14.52
CA THR A 29 -17.32 29.42 15.80
C THR A 29 -16.26 28.81 16.68
N ILE A 30 -15.53 29.63 17.43
CA ILE A 30 -14.53 29.17 18.38
C ILE A 30 -15.06 29.45 19.78
N PHE A 31 -14.88 28.50 20.69
CA PHE A 31 -15.19 28.71 22.09
C PHE A 31 -13.99 28.41 22.97
N LEU A 32 -13.86 29.23 24.00
CA LEU A 32 -12.83 29.10 25.02
C LEU A 32 -13.53 28.97 26.36
N GLU A 33 -13.28 27.86 27.04
CA GLU A 33 -13.70 27.66 28.42
C GLU A 33 -12.51 27.90 29.35
N VAL A 34 -12.72 28.75 30.35
CA VAL A 34 -11.72 29.09 31.36
C VAL A 34 -12.27 28.71 32.73
N ALA A 35 -11.64 27.73 33.38
CA ALA A 35 -11.93 27.37 34.75
C ALA A 35 -11.13 28.26 35.71
N ILE A 36 -11.84 28.92 36.63
CA ILE A 36 -11.26 29.87 37.58
C ILE A 36 -11.73 29.49 38.99
N ARG A 37 -10.80 29.43 39.94
CA ARG A 37 -11.11 29.18 41.35
C ARG A 37 -11.40 30.50 42.08
N PHE A 38 -12.53 30.52 42.78
CA PHE A 38 -13.03 31.65 43.55
C PHE A 38 -12.99 31.35 45.05
N PRO A 39 -12.87 32.39 45.90
CA PRO A 39 -13.16 32.28 47.33
C PRO A 39 -14.64 31.93 47.59
N ASP A 40 -14.95 31.31 48.72
CA ASP A 40 -16.28 30.72 49.01
C ASP A 40 -17.42 31.74 49.02
N LYS A 41 -17.13 33.01 49.35
CA LYS A 41 -18.09 34.13 49.40
C LYS A 41 -18.06 35.03 48.16
N PHE A 42 -17.53 34.55 47.04
CA PHE A 42 -17.40 35.37 45.83
C PHE A 42 -18.70 35.38 45.01
N ILE A 43 -19.14 36.57 44.61
CA ILE A 43 -20.25 36.78 43.67
C ILE A 43 -19.66 37.31 42.37
N CYS A 44 -19.98 36.67 41.25
CA CYS A 44 -19.57 37.10 39.92
C CYS A 44 -20.63 36.77 38.88
N SER A 45 -20.62 37.52 37.78
CA SER A 45 -21.41 37.30 36.57
C SER A 45 -20.50 36.99 35.39
N SER A 46 -21.02 36.39 34.32
CA SER A 46 -20.26 36.18 33.07
C SER A 46 -19.76 37.50 32.48
N SER A 47 -20.55 38.58 32.59
CA SER A 47 -20.19 39.93 32.14
C SER A 47 -19.04 40.59 32.92
N ASP A 48 -18.69 40.08 34.10
CA ASP A 48 -17.49 40.54 34.81
C ASP A 48 -16.19 40.05 34.15
N PHE A 49 -16.29 39.13 33.18
CA PHE A 49 -15.15 38.60 32.44
C PHE A 49 -15.12 39.17 31.03
N SER A 50 -13.93 39.54 30.58
CA SER A 50 -13.70 39.95 29.20
C SER A 50 -12.43 39.32 28.65
N LEU A 51 -12.50 38.86 27.40
CA LEU A 51 -11.37 38.38 26.62
C LEU A 51 -10.95 39.47 25.65
N HIS A 52 -9.72 39.95 25.78
CA HIS A 52 -9.17 41.01 24.96
C HIS A 52 -8.21 40.44 23.92
N ILE A 53 -8.43 40.76 22.65
CA ILE A 53 -7.61 40.29 21.53
C ILE A 53 -7.03 41.51 20.81
N GLY A 54 -5.70 41.58 20.73
CA GLY A 54 -5.02 42.79 20.27
C GLY A 54 -5.32 44.00 21.17
N ARG A 55 -5.36 45.21 20.59
CA ARG A 55 -5.57 46.46 21.34
C ARG A 55 -7.02 46.93 21.40
N THR A 56 -7.88 46.42 20.51
CA THR A 56 -9.20 47.02 20.24
C THR A 56 -10.36 46.06 20.39
N PHE A 57 -10.13 44.74 20.44
CA PHE A 57 -11.21 43.76 20.46
C PHE A 57 -11.43 43.24 21.88
N SER A 58 -12.64 43.39 22.42
CA SER A 58 -13.03 42.87 23.73
C SER A 58 -14.31 42.05 23.59
N ILE A 59 -14.26 40.80 24.05
CA ILE A 59 -15.33 39.81 23.96
C ILE A 59 -15.81 39.53 25.38
N PRO A 60 -17.08 39.81 25.74
CA PRO A 60 -17.59 39.50 27.07
C PRO A 60 -17.74 37.99 27.27
N GLY A 61 -17.70 37.54 28.52
CA GLY A 61 -18.08 36.17 28.87
C GLY A 61 -19.55 35.93 28.53
N THR A 62 -19.85 34.82 27.84
CA THR A 62 -21.22 34.49 27.41
C THR A 62 -21.94 33.66 28.45
N GLU A 63 -21.25 32.68 29.04
CA GLU A 63 -21.81 31.76 30.03
C GLU A 63 -20.89 31.66 31.25
N LEU A 64 -21.48 31.46 32.43
CA LEU A 64 -20.76 31.21 33.67
C LEU A 64 -21.45 30.07 34.43
N HIS A 65 -20.74 28.95 34.60
CA HIS A 65 -21.18 27.83 35.43
C HIS A 65 -20.34 27.74 36.68
N ILE A 66 -20.95 27.87 37.85
CA ILE A 66 -20.25 27.76 39.14
C ILE A 66 -20.58 26.41 39.75
N ASN A 67 -19.54 25.61 39.98
CA ASN A 67 -19.63 24.35 40.71
C ASN A 67 -18.94 24.48 42.06
N ASP A 68 -19.60 23.99 43.10
CA ASP A 68 -19.00 23.79 44.42
C ASP A 68 -18.34 22.42 44.46
N ALA A 69 -17.01 22.36 44.34
CA ALA A 69 -16.23 21.13 44.41
C ALA A 69 -15.15 21.26 45.49
N GLU A 70 -15.10 20.30 46.41
CA GLU A 70 -14.03 20.18 47.43
C GLU A 70 -13.81 21.46 48.29
N GLY A 71 -14.89 22.12 48.69
CA GLY A 71 -14.80 23.31 49.55
C GLY A 71 -14.31 24.57 48.84
N HIS A 72 -14.28 24.58 47.51
CA HIS A 72 -13.94 25.75 46.72
C HIS A 72 -14.92 25.94 45.55
N LYS A 73 -15.26 27.20 45.27
CA LYS A 73 -16.06 27.57 44.10
C LYS A 73 -15.19 27.57 42.85
N VAL A 74 -15.49 26.69 41.90
CA VAL A 74 -14.87 26.72 40.57
C VAL A 74 -15.91 27.23 39.58
N GLY A 75 -15.66 28.40 39.00
CA GLY A 75 -16.49 28.93 37.92
C GLY A 75 -15.82 28.67 36.57
N LYS A 76 -16.59 28.10 35.64
CA LYS A 76 -16.23 27.97 34.23
C LYS A 76 -16.89 29.10 33.46
N VAL A 77 -16.08 29.96 32.87
CA VAL A 77 -16.54 31.04 31.99
C VAL A 77 -16.30 30.61 30.55
N THR A 78 -17.33 30.72 29.72
CA THR A 78 -17.23 30.48 28.27
C THR A 78 -17.13 31.82 27.55
N PHE A 79 -16.23 31.90 26.58
CA PHE A 79 -16.16 32.99 25.62
C PHE A 79 -16.46 32.42 24.23
N GLN A 80 -17.27 33.12 23.44
CA GLN A 80 -17.55 32.77 22.05
C GLN A 80 -16.83 33.78 21.14
N LEU A 81 -15.97 33.28 20.28
CA LEU A 81 -15.09 34.06 19.43
C LEU A 81 -15.55 33.89 17.98
N ASN A 82 -16.29 34.87 17.49
CA ASN A 82 -16.76 34.92 16.11
C ASN A 82 -15.74 35.70 15.27
N ASN A 83 -15.36 35.18 14.10
CA ASN A 83 -14.53 35.89 13.10
C ASN A 83 -13.14 36.34 13.60
N LEU A 84 -12.37 35.45 14.24
CA LEU A 84 -11.00 35.78 14.60
C LEU A 84 -10.07 35.86 13.38
N LEU A 85 -9.22 36.89 13.38
CA LEU A 85 -8.03 36.93 12.55
C LEU A 85 -6.98 35.98 13.15
N LYS A 86 -6.41 35.14 12.27
CA LYS A 86 -5.41 34.11 12.58
C LYS A 86 -4.27 34.70 13.43
N ASP A 87 -3.80 33.92 14.42
CA ASP A 87 -2.71 34.22 15.36
C ASP A 87 -2.97 35.40 16.30
N SER A 88 -3.79 35.13 17.31
CA SER A 88 -4.20 36.12 18.30
C SER A 88 -3.76 35.71 19.70
N LYS A 89 -2.81 36.45 20.27
CA LYS A 89 -2.60 36.46 21.72
C LYS A 89 -3.81 37.13 22.37
N ALA A 90 -4.43 36.44 23.31
CA ALA A 90 -5.60 36.92 24.01
C ALA A 90 -5.31 37.09 25.49
N LYS A 91 -5.94 38.10 26.10
CA LYS A 91 -5.79 38.44 27.51
C LYS A 91 -7.14 38.36 28.19
N ILE A 92 -7.25 37.50 29.19
CA ILE A 92 -8.47 37.33 29.98
C ILE A 92 -8.42 38.28 31.16
N TYR A 93 -9.43 39.11 31.30
CA TYR A 93 -9.62 40.03 32.40
C TYR A 93 -10.82 39.64 33.24
N PHE A 94 -10.73 39.88 34.54
CA PHE A 94 -11.87 39.97 35.43
C PHE A 94 -11.98 41.42 35.88
N LYS A 95 -13.07 42.07 35.48
CA LYS A 95 -13.27 43.52 35.56
C LYS A 95 -12.12 44.24 34.86
N LYS A 96 -11.12 44.71 35.60
CA LYS A 96 -9.93 45.41 35.07
C LYS A 96 -8.62 44.67 35.39
N LYS A 97 -8.69 43.56 36.11
CA LYS A 97 -7.49 42.81 36.51
C LYS A 97 -7.20 41.75 35.46
N LEU A 98 -5.99 41.79 34.91
CA LEU A 98 -5.49 40.72 34.04
C LEU A 98 -5.44 39.42 34.86
N ILE A 99 -6.19 38.42 34.40
CA ILE A 99 -6.15 37.08 34.96
C ILE A 99 -5.07 36.29 34.25
N SER A 100 -5.11 36.23 32.92
CA SER A 100 -4.23 35.35 32.14
C SER A 100 -3.96 35.92 30.75
N GLU A 101 -2.80 35.57 30.20
CA GLU A 101 -2.52 35.69 28.77
C GLU A 101 -2.51 34.27 28.17
N ILE A 102 -3.10 34.12 27.00
CA ILE A 102 -3.24 32.85 26.29
C ILE A 102 -2.92 33.05 24.81
N GLU A 103 -2.44 32.00 24.17
CA GLU A 103 -2.30 31.94 22.72
C GLU A 103 -3.38 31.00 22.19
N ILE A 104 -4.14 31.47 21.19
CA ILE A 104 -5.17 30.65 20.56
C ILE A 104 -4.48 29.75 19.53
N PRO A 105 -4.54 28.42 19.69
CA PRO A 105 -3.74 27.49 18.90
C PRO A 105 -4.41 27.20 17.56
N PHE A 106 -4.23 28.10 16.60
CA PHE A 106 -4.76 27.95 15.24
C PHE A 106 -3.93 26.97 14.42
N LEU A 107 -4.62 26.04 13.75
CA LEU A 107 -4.04 25.15 12.75
C LEU A 107 -4.45 25.64 11.35
N SER A 108 -3.51 26.20 10.62
CA SER A 108 -3.73 26.59 9.23
C SER A 108 -3.89 25.37 8.31
N LYS A 109 -4.58 25.55 7.19
CA LYS A 109 -4.76 24.51 6.16
C LYS A 109 -3.39 24.03 5.66
N GLU A 110 -2.48 24.97 5.42
CA GLU A 110 -1.14 24.72 4.90
C GLU A 110 -0.29 23.95 5.90
N ALA A 111 -0.32 24.35 7.18
CA ALA A 111 0.41 23.64 8.24
C ALA A 111 -0.13 22.23 8.48
N PHE A 112 -1.44 22.05 8.36
CA PHE A 112 -2.04 20.72 8.43
C PHE A 112 -1.61 19.85 7.24
N ILE A 113 -1.77 20.32 6.00
CA ILE A 113 -1.37 19.56 4.80
C ILE A 113 0.12 19.19 4.85
N ALA A 114 0.98 20.12 5.27
CA ALA A 114 2.42 19.87 5.43
C ALA A 114 2.76 18.82 6.51
N SER A 115 1.82 18.52 7.40
CA SER A 115 1.96 17.47 8.42
C SER A 115 1.45 16.10 7.99
N VAL A 116 0.79 16.03 6.83
CA VAL A 116 0.23 14.77 6.32
C VAL A 116 1.34 13.95 5.69
N GLU A 117 1.46 12.70 6.12
CA GLU A 117 2.44 11.75 5.59
C GLU A 117 1.74 10.66 4.79
N VAL A 118 2.40 10.25 3.70
CA VAL A 118 1.95 9.15 2.84
C VAL A 118 2.74 7.88 3.18
N HIS A 119 2.03 6.85 3.63
CA HIS A 119 2.58 5.56 4.02
C HIS A 119 2.19 4.47 3.03
N SER A 120 3.11 3.53 2.82
CA SER A 120 2.93 2.33 1.99
C SER A 120 2.23 2.59 0.65
N PRO A 121 2.72 3.53 -0.17
CA PRO A 121 2.13 3.75 -1.49
C PRO A 121 2.32 2.49 -2.35
N ALA A 122 1.24 2.02 -2.98
CA ALA A 122 1.23 0.80 -3.75
C ALA A 122 0.43 0.96 -5.04
N LEU A 123 0.91 0.32 -6.12
CA LEU A 123 0.21 0.16 -7.37
C LEU A 123 -0.31 -1.26 -7.45
N PHE A 124 -1.59 -1.40 -7.76
CA PHE A 124 -2.24 -2.68 -8.00
C PHE A 124 -2.63 -2.74 -9.47
N CYS A 125 -2.11 -3.73 -10.18
CA CYS A 125 -2.44 -3.99 -11.57
C CYS A 125 -3.39 -5.19 -11.67
N ASN A 126 -4.42 -5.04 -12.50
CA ASN A 126 -5.34 -6.10 -12.86
C ASN A 126 -4.87 -6.79 -14.14
N PHE A 127 -4.58 -8.07 -14.01
CA PHE A 127 -4.25 -8.99 -15.09
C PHE A 127 -5.36 -10.04 -15.17
N ASP A 128 -6.26 -9.92 -16.14
CA ASP A 128 -7.33 -10.91 -16.40
C ASP A 128 -8.14 -11.33 -15.15
N GLY A 129 -8.44 -10.38 -14.26
CA GLY A 129 -9.20 -10.63 -13.03
C GLY A 129 -8.34 -10.92 -11.80
N GLN A 130 -7.03 -11.09 -11.97
CA GLN A 130 -6.08 -11.22 -10.86
C GLN A 130 -5.45 -9.86 -10.56
N VAL A 131 -5.61 -9.38 -9.32
CA VAL A 131 -5.05 -8.10 -8.88
C VAL A 131 -3.76 -8.34 -8.10
N VAL A 132 -2.68 -7.73 -8.57
CA VAL A 132 -1.34 -7.90 -8.00
C VAL A 132 -0.76 -6.55 -7.63
N SER A 133 -0.20 -6.44 -6.42
CA SER A 133 0.62 -5.29 -6.04
C SER A 133 1.99 -5.39 -6.70
N CYS A 134 2.39 -4.37 -7.44
CA CYS A 134 3.63 -4.36 -8.20
C CYS A 134 4.20 -2.94 -8.34
N GLN A 135 5.51 -2.81 -8.45
CA GLN A 135 6.20 -1.57 -8.81
C GLN A 135 6.45 -1.49 -10.32
N SER A 136 6.67 -2.64 -10.95
CA SER A 136 6.88 -2.77 -12.40
C SER A 136 5.87 -3.76 -12.97
N PHE A 137 5.39 -3.53 -14.18
CA PHE A 137 4.34 -4.38 -14.76
C PHE A 137 4.45 -4.54 -16.28
N LEU A 138 4.02 -5.68 -16.79
CA LEU A 138 3.88 -5.90 -18.22
C LEU A 138 2.66 -5.12 -18.75
N MET A 139 2.93 -4.02 -19.45
CA MET A 139 1.91 -3.06 -19.84
C MET A 139 0.87 -3.64 -20.82
N SER A 140 1.29 -4.49 -21.74
CA SER A 140 0.41 -5.10 -22.74
C SER A 140 -0.64 -6.03 -22.15
N ASN A 141 -0.49 -6.48 -20.89
CA ASN A 141 -1.43 -7.36 -20.21
C ASN A 141 -2.15 -6.69 -19.04
N CYS A 142 -1.78 -5.47 -18.68
CA CYS A 142 -2.43 -4.71 -17.63
C CYS A 142 -3.79 -4.18 -18.14
N LYS A 143 -4.88 -4.83 -17.73
CA LYS A 143 -6.26 -4.45 -18.13
C LYS A 143 -6.82 -3.30 -17.31
N GLY A 144 -6.26 -3.08 -16.13
CA GLY A 144 -6.51 -1.87 -15.37
C GLY A 144 -5.61 -1.75 -14.16
N ALA A 145 -5.70 -0.62 -13.46
CA ALA A 145 -4.91 -0.39 -12.26
C ALA A 145 -5.65 0.46 -11.23
N SER A 146 -5.18 0.35 -9.99
CA SER A 146 -5.50 1.27 -8.90
C SER A 146 -4.24 1.61 -8.13
N VAL A 147 -4.18 2.82 -7.61
CA VAL A 147 -3.11 3.23 -6.70
C VAL A 147 -3.70 3.40 -5.31
N SER A 148 -3.02 2.96 -4.28
CA SER A 148 -3.40 3.24 -2.90
C SER A 148 -2.26 3.80 -2.08
N ALA A 149 -2.62 4.43 -0.98
CA ALA A 149 -1.70 4.75 0.10
C ALA A 149 -2.47 4.85 1.42
N SER A 150 -1.74 4.95 2.53
CA SER A 150 -2.31 5.28 3.84
C SER A 150 -1.85 6.67 4.26
N LEU A 151 -2.77 7.52 4.71
CA LEU A 151 -2.44 8.88 5.18
C LEU A 151 -2.39 8.92 6.70
N SER A 152 -1.38 9.58 7.26
CA SER A 152 -1.35 9.93 8.69
C SER A 152 -1.14 11.44 8.88
N SER A 153 -1.45 11.96 10.07
CA SER A 153 -1.09 13.32 10.46
C SER A 153 -0.81 13.40 11.95
N LYS A 154 0.21 14.17 12.33
CA LYS A 154 0.52 14.46 13.74
C LYS A 154 -0.58 15.27 14.46
N TYR A 155 -1.47 15.93 13.72
CA TYR A 155 -2.59 16.69 14.27
C TYR A 155 -3.89 15.87 14.34
N GLY A 156 -3.86 14.60 13.92
CA GLY A 156 -5.02 13.73 13.86
C GLY A 156 -5.75 13.79 12.52
N LEU A 157 -6.53 12.74 12.25
CA LEU A 157 -7.09 12.49 10.92
C LEU A 157 -8.39 13.26 10.67
N VAL A 158 -9.10 13.70 11.71
CA VAL A 158 -10.42 14.37 11.59
C VAL A 158 -10.42 15.55 10.61
N PHE A 159 -9.28 16.24 10.47
CA PHE A 159 -9.12 17.37 9.57
C PHE A 159 -9.02 16.95 8.09
N LEU A 160 -8.64 15.70 7.78
CA LEU A 160 -8.61 15.16 6.41
C LEU A 160 -10.00 15.11 5.77
N ALA A 161 -11.06 14.91 6.55
CA ALA A 161 -12.43 14.84 6.03
C ALA A 161 -12.90 16.14 5.34
N ASN A 162 -12.15 17.24 5.49
CA ASN A 162 -12.41 18.54 4.88
C ASN A 162 -11.52 18.86 3.68
N LEU A 163 -10.78 17.87 3.15
CA LEU A 163 -9.86 18.05 2.04
C LEU A 163 -10.18 17.08 0.90
N ASP A 164 -9.95 17.53 -0.33
CA ASP A 164 -9.99 16.67 -1.50
C ASP A 164 -8.62 16.04 -1.76
N ALA A 165 -8.61 14.72 -1.88
CA ALA A 165 -7.44 13.97 -2.30
C ALA A 165 -7.44 13.76 -3.81
N SER A 166 -6.27 13.89 -4.41
CA SER A 166 -6.07 13.61 -5.83
C SER A 166 -4.71 12.98 -6.05
N ILE A 167 -4.55 12.39 -7.23
CA ILE A 167 -3.26 11.95 -7.73
C ILE A 167 -2.96 12.62 -9.05
N SER A 168 -1.68 12.83 -9.31
CA SER A 168 -1.16 13.26 -10.60
C SER A 168 -0.19 12.21 -11.12
N ILE A 169 -0.44 11.73 -12.34
CA ILE A 169 0.40 10.74 -13.01
C ILE A 169 1.16 11.42 -14.13
N ASP A 170 2.48 11.45 -13.98
CA ASP A 170 3.42 11.95 -14.98
C ASP A 170 4.15 10.75 -15.62
N ALA A 171 3.87 10.50 -16.90
CA ALA A 171 4.54 9.50 -17.72
C ALA A 171 5.58 10.12 -18.67
N GLY A 172 6.05 11.34 -18.39
CA GLY A 172 6.84 12.16 -19.30
C GLY A 172 6.00 12.70 -20.47
N THR A 173 4.75 13.05 -20.19
CA THR A 173 3.85 13.81 -21.08
C THR A 173 3.84 15.26 -20.62
N GLU A 174 3.69 16.23 -21.53
CA GLU A 174 3.68 17.65 -21.16
C GLU A 174 2.55 18.01 -20.17
N ILE A 175 1.46 17.22 -20.17
CA ILE A 175 0.33 17.39 -19.25
C ILE A 175 0.16 16.09 -18.44
N PRO A 176 0.37 16.13 -17.12
CA PRO A 176 0.07 15.01 -16.21
C PRO A 176 -1.42 14.71 -16.17
N THR A 177 -1.78 13.43 -16.06
CA THR A 177 -3.19 13.05 -15.85
C THR A 177 -3.53 13.17 -14.37
N THR A 178 -4.55 13.97 -14.04
CA THR A 178 -5.00 14.16 -12.66
C THR A 178 -6.32 13.44 -12.42
N LEU A 179 -6.39 12.65 -11.35
CA LEU A 179 -7.60 11.96 -10.92
C LEU A 179 -7.92 12.37 -9.48
N VAL A 180 -9.19 12.65 -9.22
CA VAL A 180 -9.68 13.05 -7.90
C VAL A 180 -10.42 11.88 -7.27
N ALA A 181 -10.15 11.61 -6.00
CA ALA A 181 -10.94 10.67 -5.21
C ALA A 181 -11.38 11.35 -3.91
N LYS A 182 -12.61 11.07 -3.49
CA LYS A 182 -13.05 11.51 -2.17
C LYS A 182 -12.33 10.67 -1.11
N ILE A 183 -11.86 11.33 -0.06
CA ILE A 183 -11.38 10.64 1.13
C ILE A 183 -12.58 9.92 1.74
N PRO A 184 -12.53 8.58 1.92
CA PRO A 184 -13.65 7.84 2.48
C PRO A 184 -13.94 8.30 3.91
N ASN A 185 -15.15 8.08 4.40
CA ASN A 185 -15.41 8.23 5.84
C ASN A 185 -14.54 7.19 6.58
N PHE A 186 -13.76 7.66 7.56
CA PHE A 186 -12.85 6.83 8.33
C PHE A 186 -13.15 6.93 9.82
N ASP A 187 -12.79 5.89 10.56
CA ASP A 187 -12.81 5.91 12.02
C ASP A 187 -11.63 6.75 12.53
N ILE A 188 -11.93 7.76 13.34
CA ILE A 188 -10.96 8.70 13.92
C ILE A 188 -10.02 7.97 14.89
N ALA A 189 -10.39 6.79 15.39
CA ALA A 189 -9.54 5.96 16.25
C ALA A 189 -8.37 5.29 15.50
N GLN A 190 -8.39 5.24 14.17
CA GLN A 190 -7.30 4.63 13.41
C GLN A 190 -6.08 5.57 13.32
N PRO A 191 -4.86 5.03 13.28
CA PRO A 191 -3.65 5.84 13.14
C PRO A 191 -3.45 6.37 11.71
N CYS A 192 -4.07 5.72 10.72
CA CYS A 192 -3.97 6.08 9.30
C CYS A 192 -5.31 5.91 8.57
N VAL A 193 -5.51 6.65 7.48
CA VAL A 193 -6.65 6.50 6.55
C VAL A 193 -6.19 5.88 5.23
N PRO A 194 -6.72 4.73 4.80
CA PRO A 194 -6.44 4.21 3.47
C PRO A 194 -7.18 5.05 2.41
N ILE A 195 -6.47 5.40 1.33
CA ILE A 195 -7.03 6.04 0.14
C ILE A 195 -6.73 5.17 -1.08
N VAL A 196 -7.70 5.06 -1.99
CA VAL A 196 -7.59 4.25 -3.22
C VAL A 196 -8.10 5.06 -4.40
N PHE A 197 -7.31 5.08 -5.48
CA PHE A 197 -7.60 5.77 -6.73
C PHE A 197 -7.75 4.73 -7.85
N PRO A 198 -8.97 4.40 -8.28
CA PRO A 198 -9.17 3.53 -9.44
C PRO A 198 -8.78 4.29 -10.71
N LEU A 199 -7.81 3.80 -11.46
CA LEU A 199 -7.27 4.47 -12.64
C LEU A 199 -7.98 4.05 -13.94
N GLY A 200 -8.71 2.92 -13.92
CA GLY A 200 -9.11 2.26 -15.15
C GLY A 200 -7.84 1.79 -15.87
N SER A 201 -7.49 2.39 -17.01
CA SER A 201 -6.26 2.07 -17.75
C SER A 201 -5.11 3.03 -17.45
N LEU A 202 -3.90 2.50 -17.28
CA LEU A 202 -2.68 3.30 -17.18
C LEU A 202 -2.27 3.90 -18.54
N PRO A 203 -1.53 5.02 -18.56
CA PRO A 203 -0.92 5.54 -19.78
C PRO A 203 -0.11 4.46 -20.50
N LYS A 204 -0.35 4.28 -21.80
CA LYS A 204 0.33 3.26 -22.63
C LYS A 204 1.75 3.67 -23.03
N LYS A 205 2.57 4.07 -22.07
CA LYS A 205 3.97 4.49 -22.29
C LYS A 205 4.92 3.66 -21.45
N THR A 206 5.98 3.17 -22.09
CA THR A 206 6.99 2.32 -21.47
C THR A 206 7.96 3.15 -20.65
N GLY A 207 8.49 2.56 -19.58
CA GLY A 207 9.43 3.22 -18.69
C GLY A 207 8.78 3.74 -17.41
N ASN A 208 9.48 4.66 -16.75
CA ASN A 208 9.11 5.15 -15.44
C ASN A 208 7.93 6.14 -15.52
N MET A 209 6.99 5.98 -14.60
CA MET A 209 5.87 6.87 -14.37
C MET A 209 5.92 7.30 -12.91
N LYS A 210 5.73 8.60 -12.67
CA LYS A 210 5.69 9.16 -11.33
C LYS A 210 4.23 9.40 -10.93
N VAL A 211 3.81 8.79 -9.85
CA VAL A 211 2.50 9.03 -9.24
C VAL A 211 2.70 9.92 -8.03
N SER A 212 2.15 11.13 -8.06
CA SER A 212 2.20 12.08 -6.95
C SER A 212 0.86 12.14 -6.25
N PHE A 213 0.87 11.96 -4.92
CA PHE A 213 -0.30 12.11 -4.06
C PHE A 213 -0.43 13.57 -3.67
N MET A 214 -1.65 14.09 -3.82
CA MET A 214 -1.96 15.49 -3.65
C MET A 214 -3.13 15.65 -2.67
N LEU A 215 -3.06 16.66 -1.82
CA LEU A 215 -4.20 17.19 -1.07
C LEU A 215 -4.41 18.62 -1.52
N GLU A 216 -5.60 18.94 -2.05
CA GLU A 216 -5.93 20.30 -2.51
C GLU A 216 -4.92 20.87 -3.52
N GLY A 217 -4.35 20.00 -4.37
CA GLY A 217 -3.32 20.38 -5.33
C GLY A 217 -1.92 20.59 -4.74
N ILE A 218 -1.71 20.37 -3.44
CA ILE A 218 -0.38 20.36 -2.81
C ILE A 218 0.14 18.93 -2.71
N LYS A 219 1.37 18.71 -3.16
CA LYS A 219 2.01 17.39 -3.13
C LYS A 219 2.38 17.00 -1.71
N ILE A 220 1.90 15.83 -1.28
CA ILE A 220 2.20 15.23 0.04
C ILE A 220 3.08 13.98 -0.04
N GLY A 221 3.17 13.35 -1.22
CA GLY A 221 3.99 12.17 -1.41
C GLY A 221 4.12 11.77 -2.87
N SER A 222 4.97 10.78 -3.17
CA SER A 222 5.02 10.19 -4.51
C SER A 222 5.61 8.79 -4.50
N MET A 223 5.24 8.00 -5.50
CA MET A 223 5.89 6.75 -5.85
C MET A 223 6.29 6.75 -7.33
N ILE A 224 7.21 5.85 -7.69
CA ILE A 224 7.58 5.58 -9.07
C ILE A 224 7.10 4.17 -9.39
N CYS A 225 6.48 4.00 -10.55
CA CYS A 225 6.17 2.70 -11.12
C CYS A 225 6.70 2.61 -12.55
N GLN A 226 6.76 1.40 -13.11
CA GLN A 226 7.39 1.18 -14.40
C GLN A 226 6.58 0.25 -15.31
N GLY A 227 6.26 0.74 -16.52
CA GLY A 227 5.68 -0.07 -17.58
C GLY A 227 6.76 -0.78 -18.40
N ILE A 228 6.71 -2.11 -18.47
CA ILE A 228 7.68 -2.96 -19.17
C ILE A 228 7.09 -3.50 -20.48
N THR A 229 7.95 -3.67 -21.49
CA THR A 229 7.60 -4.30 -22.78
C THR A 229 7.63 -5.83 -22.71
N SER A 230 6.86 -6.50 -23.57
CA SER A 230 6.89 -7.98 -23.64
C SER A 230 8.29 -8.55 -23.87
N ASN A 231 9.10 -7.93 -24.74
CA ASN A 231 10.47 -8.39 -25.00
C ASN A 231 11.37 -8.28 -23.76
N SER A 232 11.24 -7.20 -22.98
CA SER A 232 12.02 -7.03 -21.74
C SER A 232 11.52 -7.99 -20.66
N PHE A 233 10.20 -8.15 -20.55
CA PHE A 233 9.57 -9.06 -19.60
C PHE A 233 10.02 -10.51 -19.81
N SER A 234 10.01 -11.02 -21.05
CA SER A 234 10.49 -12.37 -21.37
C SER A 234 11.96 -12.61 -21.01
N LYS A 235 12.81 -11.56 -20.96
CA LYS A 235 14.21 -11.65 -20.52
C LYS A 235 14.39 -11.55 -19.01
N MET A 236 13.33 -11.17 -18.28
CA MET A 236 13.29 -11.05 -16.83
C MET A 236 12.65 -12.26 -16.15
N MET A 237 12.03 -13.15 -16.92
CA MET A 237 11.53 -14.44 -16.46
C MET A 237 12.67 -15.31 -15.93
N LEU A 238 12.38 -16.07 -14.88
CA LEU A 238 13.30 -17.08 -14.35
C LEU A 238 12.52 -18.31 -13.85
N VAL A 239 13.23 -19.43 -13.76
CA VAL A 239 12.77 -20.63 -13.08
C VAL A 239 13.56 -20.79 -11.79
N SER A 240 12.89 -20.55 -10.67
CA SER A 240 13.52 -20.52 -9.35
C SER A 240 13.85 -21.92 -8.82
N LYS A 241 13.05 -22.91 -9.25
CA LYS A 241 13.24 -24.31 -8.93
C LYS A 241 12.75 -25.19 -10.07
N GLN A 242 13.49 -26.27 -10.31
CA GLN A 242 13.12 -27.36 -11.20
C GLN A 242 13.05 -28.63 -10.35
N SER A 243 11.97 -29.38 -10.47
CA SER A 243 11.79 -30.66 -9.78
C SER A 243 10.93 -31.57 -10.67
N PHE A 244 10.64 -32.78 -10.19
CA PHE A 244 9.59 -33.63 -10.69
C PHE A 244 8.44 -33.68 -9.71
N VAL A 245 7.22 -33.77 -10.21
CA VAL A 245 6.05 -34.11 -9.42
C VAL A 245 5.70 -35.57 -9.68
N VAL A 246 5.38 -36.30 -8.62
CA VAL A 246 4.99 -37.71 -8.62
C VAL A 246 3.55 -37.80 -8.15
N TRP A 247 2.69 -38.36 -9.00
CA TRP A 247 1.31 -38.67 -8.67
C TRP A 247 1.24 -40.08 -8.10
N LYS A 248 1.00 -40.17 -6.79
CA LYS A 248 0.81 -41.44 -6.11
C LYS A 248 -0.58 -41.99 -6.37
N LYS A 249 -0.72 -43.32 -6.26
CA LYS A 249 -2.01 -44.02 -6.45
C LYS A 249 -3.13 -43.55 -5.51
N ASN A 250 -2.75 -43.07 -4.32
CA ASN A 250 -3.69 -42.53 -3.33
C ASN A 250 -4.14 -41.09 -3.64
N GLY A 251 -3.64 -40.48 -4.72
CA GLY A 251 -3.95 -39.11 -5.12
C GLY A 251 -2.98 -38.06 -4.56
N ASP A 252 -2.04 -38.45 -3.70
CA ASP A 252 -1.04 -37.53 -3.16
C ASP A 252 -0.03 -37.08 -4.23
N LEU A 253 0.40 -35.83 -4.09
CA LEU A 253 1.47 -35.25 -4.89
C LEU A 253 2.76 -35.19 -4.06
N GLU A 254 3.84 -35.73 -4.62
CA GLU A 254 5.18 -35.61 -4.05
C GLU A 254 6.10 -34.88 -5.03
N PHE A 255 6.91 -33.96 -4.53
CA PHE A 255 7.88 -33.23 -5.33
C PHE A 255 9.29 -33.72 -5.01
N VAL A 256 10.00 -34.21 -6.03
CA VAL A 256 11.36 -34.78 -5.91
C VAL A 256 12.32 -34.04 -6.82
N ASP A 257 13.54 -33.77 -6.35
CA ASP A 257 14.52 -32.99 -7.11
C ASP A 257 15.25 -33.83 -8.18
N GLU A 258 15.27 -35.14 -8.01
CA GLU A 258 15.86 -36.09 -8.94
C GLU A 258 14.78 -36.92 -9.65
N LEU A 259 15.12 -37.45 -10.83
CA LEU A 259 14.23 -38.32 -11.57
C LEU A 259 13.88 -39.55 -10.70
N PRO A 260 12.60 -39.78 -10.37
CA PRO A 260 12.21 -40.92 -9.55
C PRO A 260 12.48 -42.24 -10.27
N GLN A 261 12.59 -43.33 -9.51
CA GLN A 261 12.68 -44.66 -10.10
C GLN A 261 11.41 -44.94 -10.93
N LEU A 262 11.62 -45.41 -12.16
CA LEU A 262 10.59 -45.65 -13.16
C LEU A 262 9.76 -46.91 -12.83
N GLU A 263 8.94 -46.84 -11.78
CA GLU A 263 8.00 -47.91 -11.43
C GLU A 263 6.74 -47.84 -12.32
N ALA A 264 6.28 -48.99 -12.83
CA ALA A 264 5.25 -49.08 -13.87
C ALA A 264 3.91 -48.38 -13.54
N GLU A 265 3.61 -48.18 -12.27
CA GLU A 265 2.33 -47.66 -11.80
C GLU A 265 2.39 -46.23 -11.28
N VAL A 266 3.57 -45.61 -11.31
CA VAL A 266 3.80 -44.24 -10.87
C VAL A 266 3.80 -43.34 -12.09
N ARG A 267 3.00 -42.28 -12.04
CA ARG A 267 3.07 -41.23 -13.05
C ARG A 267 3.78 -40.03 -12.49
N PHE A 268 4.57 -39.35 -13.31
CA PHE A 268 5.34 -38.19 -12.88
C PHE A 268 5.53 -37.23 -14.05
N GLY A 269 6.11 -36.06 -13.77
CA GLY A 269 6.10 -34.93 -14.67
C GLY A 269 7.15 -33.91 -14.28
N PRO A 270 7.76 -33.17 -15.24
CA PRO A 270 8.57 -32.03 -14.88
C PRO A 270 7.70 -30.96 -14.23
N CYS A 271 8.23 -30.31 -13.21
CA CYS A 271 7.58 -29.18 -12.56
C CYS A 271 8.55 -28.02 -12.34
N PHE A 272 8.01 -26.81 -12.46
CA PHE A 272 8.81 -25.60 -12.53
C PHE A 272 8.16 -24.48 -11.73
N TRP A 273 8.96 -23.81 -10.93
CA TRP A 273 8.54 -22.61 -10.21
C TRP A 273 8.97 -21.37 -10.98
N ILE A 274 8.04 -20.81 -11.75
CA ILE A 274 8.29 -19.71 -12.68
C ILE A 274 7.97 -18.38 -12.01
N GLY A 275 8.91 -17.44 -12.06
CA GLY A 275 8.74 -16.09 -11.53
C GLY A 275 9.54 -15.07 -12.31
N THR A 276 9.76 -13.91 -11.69
CA THR A 276 10.54 -12.80 -12.27
C THR A 276 11.78 -12.50 -11.45
N LYS A 277 12.87 -12.07 -12.11
CA LYS A 277 14.16 -11.78 -11.43
C LYS A 277 14.21 -10.40 -10.79
N VAL A 278 13.13 -9.65 -10.97
CA VAL A 278 12.96 -8.28 -10.53
C VAL A 278 11.87 -8.29 -9.47
N ASP A 279 12.19 -7.79 -8.28
CA ASP A 279 11.22 -7.66 -7.20
C ASP A 279 10.12 -6.66 -7.57
N GLY A 280 8.88 -7.01 -7.23
CA GLY A 280 7.72 -6.17 -7.55
C GLY A 280 7.39 -6.08 -9.04
N LEU A 281 7.97 -6.93 -9.90
CA LEU A 281 7.54 -7.08 -11.29
C LEU A 281 6.36 -8.07 -11.38
N ALA A 282 5.32 -7.73 -12.15
CA ALA A 282 4.19 -8.62 -12.41
C ALA A 282 3.73 -8.60 -13.88
N GLY A 283 3.28 -9.75 -14.38
CA GLY A 283 2.67 -9.84 -15.71
C GLY A 283 2.36 -11.27 -16.11
N PHE A 284 1.53 -11.44 -17.15
CA PHE A 284 1.34 -12.76 -17.75
C PHE A 284 2.47 -13.06 -18.73
N ALA A 285 3.11 -14.22 -18.58
CA ALA A 285 4.02 -14.78 -19.57
C ALA A 285 3.29 -15.88 -20.34
N ASP A 286 3.44 -15.87 -21.66
CA ASP A 286 3.11 -17.03 -22.49
C ASP A 286 4.25 -18.05 -22.35
N ILE A 287 3.96 -19.17 -21.69
CA ILE A 287 4.92 -20.22 -21.39
C ILE A 287 4.60 -21.46 -22.20
N LYS A 288 5.65 -22.07 -22.75
CA LYS A 288 5.58 -23.32 -23.49
C LYS A 288 6.56 -24.32 -22.91
N ILE A 289 6.09 -25.55 -22.66
CA ILE A 289 6.92 -26.65 -22.20
C ILE A 289 7.00 -27.67 -23.33
N GLN A 290 8.23 -27.90 -23.77
CA GLN A 290 8.55 -28.81 -24.85
C GLN A 290 9.42 -29.95 -24.33
N GLY A 291 9.26 -31.13 -24.90
CA GLY A 291 10.16 -32.26 -24.64
C GLY A 291 10.80 -32.72 -25.95
N TYR A 292 12.07 -33.04 -25.87
CA TYR A 292 12.88 -33.46 -27.00
C TYR A 292 13.14 -34.95 -26.91
N LEU A 293 12.78 -35.69 -27.96
CA LEU A 293 12.97 -37.13 -28.01
C LEU A 293 14.40 -37.50 -28.44
N HIS A 294 14.89 -38.64 -27.98
CA HIS A 294 16.19 -39.17 -28.40
C HIS A 294 16.25 -39.33 -29.93
N GLY A 295 17.21 -38.66 -30.56
CA GLY A 295 17.42 -38.74 -32.01
C GLY A 295 16.42 -37.96 -32.88
N SER A 296 15.50 -37.20 -32.27
CA SER A 296 14.58 -36.31 -33.00
C SER A 296 15.09 -34.87 -32.97
N HIS A 297 14.92 -34.16 -34.11
CA HIS A 297 15.16 -32.72 -34.20
C HIS A 297 13.92 -31.87 -33.93
N GLN A 298 12.73 -32.47 -33.84
CA GLN A 298 11.48 -31.76 -33.59
C GLN A 298 11.02 -31.96 -32.14
N PRO A 299 10.85 -30.87 -31.36
CA PRO A 299 10.28 -30.95 -30.02
C PRO A 299 8.79 -31.26 -30.03
N LEU A 300 8.34 -32.06 -29.07
CA LEU A 300 6.92 -32.25 -28.76
C LEU A 300 6.46 -31.17 -27.78
N CYS A 301 5.34 -30.49 -28.09
CA CYS A 301 4.72 -29.55 -27.16
C CYS A 301 3.88 -30.34 -26.13
N PHE A 302 4.26 -30.28 -24.86
CA PHE A 302 3.52 -30.92 -23.78
C PHE A 302 2.53 -29.96 -23.11
N TRP A 303 2.85 -28.66 -23.11
CA TRP A 303 1.97 -27.66 -22.53
C TRP A 303 2.25 -26.27 -23.10
N GLU A 304 1.20 -25.48 -23.26
CA GLU A 304 1.26 -24.09 -23.66
C GLU A 304 0.17 -23.33 -22.93
N GLY A 305 0.52 -22.23 -22.27
CA GLY A 305 -0.44 -21.47 -21.48
C GLY A 305 0.11 -20.18 -20.90
N LYS A 306 -0.79 -19.40 -20.30
CA LYS A 306 -0.45 -18.13 -19.63
C LYS A 306 -0.20 -18.35 -18.16
N VAL A 307 0.87 -17.74 -17.65
CA VAL A 307 1.29 -17.85 -16.26
C VAL A 307 1.46 -16.46 -15.70
N LEU A 308 0.79 -16.16 -14.59
CA LEU A 308 1.03 -14.92 -13.88
C LEU A 308 2.39 -15.04 -13.19
N ALA A 309 3.39 -14.35 -13.73
CA ALA A 309 4.73 -14.32 -13.18
C ALA A 309 4.87 -13.10 -12.27
N THR A 310 5.32 -13.35 -11.04
CA THR A 310 5.64 -12.33 -10.05
C THR A 310 6.97 -12.65 -9.37
N SER A 311 7.40 -11.82 -8.42
CA SER A 311 8.52 -12.17 -7.52
C SER A 311 8.23 -13.38 -6.64
N THR A 312 6.95 -13.74 -6.44
CA THR A 312 6.55 -15.02 -5.85
C THR A 312 6.32 -16.03 -6.98
N PRO A 313 7.16 -17.08 -7.11
CA PRO A 313 7.07 -18.01 -8.23
C PRO A 313 5.78 -18.83 -8.23
N ALA A 314 5.19 -19.03 -9.41
CA ALA A 314 4.06 -19.90 -9.66
C ALA A 314 4.53 -21.31 -10.05
N LEU A 315 3.92 -22.34 -9.47
CA LEU A 315 4.17 -23.73 -9.83
C LEU A 315 3.44 -24.09 -11.14
N ILE A 316 4.17 -24.70 -12.07
CA ILE A 316 3.62 -25.33 -13.28
C ILE A 316 4.05 -26.78 -13.30
N ALA A 317 3.08 -27.68 -13.40
CA ALA A 317 3.29 -29.12 -13.43
C ALA A 317 2.29 -29.75 -14.43
N PRO A 318 2.54 -29.61 -15.73
CA PRO A 318 1.46 -29.77 -16.71
C PRO A 318 1.36 -31.16 -17.33
N VAL A 319 2.35 -32.02 -17.08
CA VAL A 319 2.45 -33.32 -17.74
C VAL A 319 2.37 -34.43 -16.72
N ASN A 320 1.55 -35.42 -17.01
CA ASN A 320 1.38 -36.62 -16.20
C ASN A 320 1.70 -37.85 -17.06
N LEU A 321 2.99 -38.14 -17.28
CA LEU A 321 3.41 -39.22 -18.16
C LEU A 321 3.65 -40.51 -17.40
N GLY A 322 3.46 -41.62 -18.10
CA GLY A 322 3.91 -42.93 -17.62
C GLY A 322 5.43 -43.13 -17.83
N PRO A 323 6.03 -44.13 -17.16
CA PRO A 323 7.47 -44.36 -17.21
C PRO A 323 8.05 -44.61 -18.61
N GLU A 324 7.30 -45.28 -19.49
CA GLU A 324 7.76 -45.59 -20.85
C GLU A 324 7.93 -44.33 -21.71
N SER A 325 7.01 -43.37 -21.62
CA SER A 325 7.12 -42.09 -22.34
C SER A 325 8.35 -41.28 -21.91
N PHE A 326 8.78 -41.40 -20.65
CA PHE A 326 9.98 -40.72 -20.17
C PHE A 326 11.28 -41.31 -20.73
N LYS A 327 11.34 -42.61 -21.03
CA LYS A 327 12.54 -43.22 -21.63
C LYS A 327 12.83 -42.66 -23.02
N GLU A 328 11.80 -42.23 -23.73
CA GLU A 328 11.93 -41.67 -25.08
C GLU A 328 12.38 -40.21 -25.06
N ILE A 329 12.10 -39.46 -23.98
CA ILE A 329 12.41 -38.04 -23.84
C ILE A 329 13.82 -37.86 -23.25
N SER A 330 14.63 -37.03 -23.89
CA SER A 330 15.98 -36.67 -23.40
C SER A 330 15.95 -35.52 -22.39
N TYR A 331 15.14 -34.50 -22.62
CA TYR A 331 14.99 -33.35 -21.73
C TYR A 331 13.68 -32.60 -22.00
N PHE A 332 13.25 -31.83 -21.01
CA PHE A 332 12.23 -30.81 -21.20
C PHE A 332 12.84 -29.42 -21.19
N GLU A 333 12.36 -28.56 -22.06
CA GLU A 333 12.71 -27.16 -22.17
C GLU A 333 11.48 -26.30 -21.90
N ILE A 334 11.67 -25.21 -21.16
CA ILE A 334 10.65 -24.19 -20.97
C ILE A 334 11.02 -22.96 -21.77
N LEU A 335 10.07 -22.46 -22.54
CA LEU A 335 10.18 -21.25 -23.33
C LEU A 335 9.23 -20.18 -22.80
N SER A 336 9.70 -18.92 -22.81
CA SER A 336 8.87 -17.72 -22.68
C SER A 336 8.94 -16.94 -24.00
N GLY A 337 7.93 -17.09 -24.84
CA GLY A 337 7.99 -16.64 -26.23
C GLY A 337 9.07 -17.40 -27.02
N LYS A 338 10.12 -16.71 -27.47
CA LYS A 338 11.26 -17.32 -28.19
C LYS A 338 12.45 -17.67 -27.29
N ASN A 339 12.43 -17.23 -26.03
CA ASN A 339 13.58 -17.37 -25.14
C ASN A 339 13.45 -18.66 -24.34
N SER A 340 14.51 -19.46 -24.31
CA SER A 340 14.64 -20.58 -23.38
C SER A 340 14.96 -20.07 -21.99
N ILE A 341 14.11 -20.41 -21.01
CA ILE A 341 14.25 -19.92 -19.62
C ILE A 341 14.74 -21.01 -18.66
N ALA A 342 14.57 -22.29 -19.00
CA ALA A 342 15.07 -23.43 -18.23
C ALA A 342 15.03 -24.73 -19.03
N MET A 343 15.84 -25.69 -18.59
CA MET A 343 15.87 -27.04 -19.14
C MET A 343 16.10 -28.06 -18.02
N ILE A 344 15.28 -29.11 -17.96
CA ILE A 344 15.43 -30.24 -17.04
C ILE A 344 15.78 -31.50 -17.84
N LYS A 345 16.94 -32.10 -17.53
CA LYS A 345 17.44 -33.31 -18.22
C LYS A 345 16.92 -34.58 -17.56
N LEU A 346 16.65 -35.58 -18.38
CA LEU A 346 16.19 -36.91 -17.96
C LEU A 346 17.32 -37.93 -18.16
N GLY A 347 18.41 -37.82 -17.39
CA GLY A 347 19.52 -38.77 -17.46
C GLY A 347 20.89 -38.20 -17.05
N SER A 348 21.83 -39.10 -16.76
CA SER A 348 23.16 -38.81 -16.19
C SER A 348 24.27 -38.53 -17.22
N LYS A 349 23.99 -38.56 -18.53
CA LYS A 349 25.02 -38.33 -19.55
C LYS A 349 25.09 -36.85 -19.96
N PRO A 350 26.27 -36.21 -19.86
CA PRO A 350 26.45 -34.85 -20.35
C PRO A 350 26.45 -34.85 -21.89
N THR A 351 25.34 -34.46 -22.48
CA THR A 351 25.24 -34.20 -23.92
C THR A 351 25.43 -32.70 -24.18
N VAL A 352 26.35 -32.35 -25.08
CA VAL A 352 26.49 -30.99 -25.66
C VAL A 352 25.24 -30.72 -26.50
N GLN A 353 24.53 -29.63 -26.22
CA GLN A 353 23.26 -29.33 -26.88
C GLN A 353 23.17 -27.87 -27.31
N PHE A 354 22.60 -27.68 -28.49
CA PHE A 354 22.32 -26.39 -29.09
C PHE A 354 20.91 -25.95 -28.70
N THR A 355 20.76 -24.73 -28.19
CA THR A 355 19.46 -24.12 -27.90
C THR A 355 18.73 -23.77 -29.21
N SER A 356 17.45 -23.39 -29.12
CA SER A 356 16.69 -22.84 -30.26
C SER A 356 17.31 -21.57 -30.88
N GLU A 357 18.29 -20.96 -30.19
CA GLU A 357 19.07 -19.81 -30.68
C GLU A 357 20.39 -20.23 -31.36
N GLY A 358 20.69 -21.53 -31.46
CA GLY A 358 21.92 -22.06 -32.06
C GLY A 358 23.17 -21.93 -31.18
N THR A 359 23.01 -21.54 -29.91
CA THR A 359 24.10 -21.44 -28.94
C THR A 359 24.32 -22.77 -28.22
N ILE A 360 25.57 -23.11 -27.90
CA ILE A 360 25.88 -24.22 -26.99
C ILE A 360 25.40 -23.79 -25.60
N ALA A 361 24.51 -24.56 -24.97
CA ALA A 361 24.16 -24.32 -23.58
C ALA A 361 25.43 -24.41 -22.73
N SER A 362 25.92 -23.28 -22.22
CA SER A 362 27.08 -23.27 -21.32
C SER A 362 26.69 -23.80 -19.95
N ALA A 363 27.67 -24.33 -19.20
CA ALA A 363 27.56 -24.87 -17.84
C ALA A 363 26.79 -23.95 -16.86
N ASP A 364 26.66 -22.65 -17.15
CA ASP A 364 25.97 -21.68 -16.30
C ASP A 364 24.43 -21.79 -16.36
N VAL A 365 23.86 -22.33 -17.44
CA VAL A 365 22.43 -22.71 -17.49
C VAL A 365 22.18 -24.00 -16.68
N PHE A 366 23.25 -24.75 -16.35
CA PHE A 366 23.22 -26.03 -15.64
C PHE A 366 23.47 -25.92 -14.13
N ALA A 367 23.84 -24.75 -13.62
CA ALA A 367 24.06 -24.53 -12.19
C ALA A 367 22.75 -24.05 -11.52
N SER A 368 21.85 -24.98 -11.19
CA SER A 368 20.76 -24.65 -10.26
C SER A 368 21.36 -24.44 -8.86
N THR A 369 21.19 -23.22 -8.40
CA THR A 369 21.38 -22.71 -7.04
C THR A 369 20.92 -23.70 -5.98
N ALA A 370 21.85 -24.08 -5.11
CA ALA A 370 21.57 -24.67 -3.81
C ALA A 370 20.79 -23.68 -2.93
N ASN A 371 19.96 -24.26 -2.05
CA ASN A 371 19.37 -23.68 -0.83
C ASN A 371 18.14 -22.77 -0.98
N VAL A 372 16.98 -23.38 -1.24
CA VAL A 372 15.76 -23.03 -0.49
C VAL A 372 15.13 -24.33 0.00
N SER A 373 15.02 -24.48 1.32
CA SER A 373 14.37 -25.64 1.94
C SER A 373 12.90 -25.71 1.51
N VAL A 374 12.53 -26.80 0.86
CA VAL A 374 11.16 -27.12 0.44
C VAL A 374 10.19 -27.03 1.63
N GLN A 375 10.67 -27.31 2.85
CA GLN A 375 9.84 -27.23 4.05
C GLN A 375 9.38 -25.80 4.38
N ASP A 376 10.17 -24.76 4.08
CA ASP A 376 9.81 -23.37 4.42
C ASP A 376 8.71 -22.80 3.52
N VAL A 377 8.66 -23.25 2.26
CA VAL A 377 7.61 -22.87 1.31
C VAL A 377 6.28 -23.55 1.65
N PHE A 378 6.31 -24.85 1.99
CA PHE A 378 5.11 -25.57 2.42
C PHE A 378 4.59 -25.10 3.78
N LYS A 379 5.46 -24.67 4.70
CA LYS A 379 5.04 -24.09 5.99
C LYS A 379 4.28 -22.78 5.80
N LYS A 380 4.72 -21.93 4.86
CA LYS A 380 3.99 -20.70 4.48
C LYS A 380 2.66 -21.00 3.78
N LEU A 381 2.61 -21.97 2.87
CA LEU A 381 1.36 -22.32 2.17
C LEU A 381 0.32 -22.98 3.10
N ARG A 382 0.74 -23.80 4.08
CA ARG A 382 -0.17 -24.39 5.06
C ARG A 382 -0.75 -23.37 6.05
N GLN A 383 0.01 -22.33 6.40
CA GLN A 383 -0.48 -21.23 7.26
C GLN A 383 -1.60 -20.40 6.57
N PHE A 384 -1.58 -20.31 5.25
CA PHE A 384 -2.68 -19.67 4.49
C PHE A 384 -3.92 -20.57 4.37
N SER A 385 -3.78 -21.89 4.34
CA SER A 385 -4.92 -22.82 4.28
C SER A 385 -5.61 -23.08 5.62
N SER A 386 -4.98 -22.71 6.75
CA SER A 386 -5.55 -22.88 8.10
C SER A 386 -6.24 -21.63 8.65
N SER A 387 -6.51 -20.64 7.80
CA SER A 387 -7.17 -19.37 8.18
C SER A 387 -8.52 -19.16 7.48
N ASN A 388 -9.18 -20.24 7.04
CA ASN A 388 -10.58 -20.26 6.63
C ASN A 388 -11.33 -21.34 7.39
#